data_AF-A0A855IQG6-F1
#
_entry.id   AF-A0A855IQG6-F1
#
_cell.length_a   1.000
_cell.length_b   1.000
_cell.length_c   1.000
_cell.angle_alpha   90.00
_cell.angle_beta   90.00
_cell.angle_gamma   90.00
#
_symmetry.space_group_name_H-M   'P 1'
#
loop_
_entity.id
_entity.type
_entity.pdbx_description
1 polymer ?
#
loop_
_entity_poly.entity_id
_entity_poly.type
_entity_poly.pdbx_seq_one_letter_code
_entity_poly.pdbx_strand_id
1 'polypeptide(L)'
;MHYDVFNGDADGIIALLQLRLNEPKETVLVTGVKRDIKLVSQVVSKLAEQGDQADVSSVTILDVSMEKNLPALHSLLEANVEVFYCDHHRTGDIPQSKHLETLVNTAPECCTSLLINQKLKGEYVAWAIAAAFGDNLKAVASQLALENGFDRSQTDFLEELGTLINYNGYGSSLSDLHFTPIKLYQALYQYSNPFALLDDKDSVFYRLRTAYQNDNQHLSNLVPIYESEVARVFELPSETWARRISGVFGNEIVNQDPGRAQAVLTKNQDGESYTVSLRAPLSNRTGADEICSRFETGGGRKAAAGINQLTEEDKVIFISLIESYYSHLGECIDS
;
A
#
# COMPACT_ATOMS: atom_id res chain seq x y z
N MET A 1 -15.17 22.95 6.38
CA MET A 1 -15.25 21.45 6.29
C MET A 1 -13.90 20.80 6.55
N HIS A 2 -13.90 19.55 7.01
CA HIS A 2 -12.70 18.72 7.18
C HIS A 2 -12.54 17.74 6.02
N TYR A 3 -11.30 17.44 5.64
CA TYR A 3 -10.96 16.48 4.59
C TYR A 3 -10.08 15.36 5.13
N ASP A 4 -10.41 14.12 4.81
CA ASP A 4 -9.55 12.95 5.04
C ASP A 4 -8.99 12.48 3.71
N VAL A 5 -7.67 12.60 3.55
CA VAL A 5 -6.89 12.16 2.39
C VAL A 5 -6.14 10.89 2.77
N PHE A 6 -6.38 9.78 2.08
CA PHE A 6 -5.77 8.50 2.46
C PHE A 6 -5.56 7.56 1.27
N ASN A 7 -4.52 6.74 1.33
CA ASN A 7 -4.30 5.68 0.34
C ASN A 7 -5.45 4.67 0.35
N GLY A 8 -5.82 4.15 -0.82
CA GLY A 8 -6.92 3.20 -0.96
C GLY A 8 -6.54 1.73 -0.75
N ASP A 9 -5.39 1.47 -0.15
CA ASP A 9 -4.96 0.14 0.26
C ASP A 9 -5.33 -0.18 1.72
N ALA A 10 -4.83 -1.29 2.26
CA ALA A 10 -5.10 -1.67 3.64
C ALA A 10 -4.57 -0.66 4.66
N ASP A 11 -3.38 -0.10 4.44
CA ASP A 11 -2.75 0.74 5.46
C ASP A 11 -3.44 2.11 5.56
N GLY A 12 -3.69 2.76 4.43
CA GLY A 12 -4.42 4.03 4.40
C GLY A 12 -5.87 3.92 4.89
N ILE A 13 -6.62 2.90 4.41
CA ILE A 13 -8.03 2.69 4.83
C ILE A 13 -8.10 2.42 6.33
N ILE A 14 -7.26 1.52 6.85
CA ILE A 14 -7.34 1.10 8.24
C ILE A 14 -6.79 2.18 9.18
N ALA A 15 -5.79 2.96 8.77
CA ALA A 15 -5.32 4.12 9.53
C ALA A 15 -6.47 5.12 9.75
N LEU A 16 -7.24 5.42 8.70
CA LEU A 16 -8.42 6.29 8.81
C LEU A 16 -9.50 5.66 9.69
N LEU A 17 -9.76 4.37 9.50
CA LEU A 17 -10.75 3.62 10.27
C LEU A 17 -10.48 3.71 11.78
N GLN A 18 -9.25 3.44 12.20
CA GLN A 18 -8.83 3.58 13.60
C GLN A 18 -9.06 5.00 14.13
N LEU A 19 -8.64 6.02 13.38
CA LEU A 19 -8.80 7.42 13.77
C LEU A 19 -10.26 7.83 13.90
N ARG A 20 -11.13 7.43 12.97
CA ARG A 20 -12.53 7.87 12.93
C ARG A 20 -13.41 7.06 13.87
N LEU A 21 -13.05 5.81 14.21
CA LEU A 21 -13.68 5.08 15.30
C LEU A 21 -13.39 5.76 16.65
N ASN A 22 -12.16 6.24 16.86
CA ASN A 22 -11.78 6.98 18.08
C ASN A 22 -12.38 8.39 18.13
N GLU A 23 -12.32 9.11 17.00
CA GLU A 23 -12.77 10.48 16.85
C GLU A 23 -13.72 10.60 15.65
N PRO A 24 -15.01 10.26 15.85
CA PRO A 24 -16.02 10.39 14.82
C PRO A 24 -16.08 11.83 14.31
N LYS A 25 -16.03 11.99 12.98
CA LYS A 25 -15.99 13.30 12.35
C LYS A 25 -16.69 13.27 10.99
N GLU A 26 -17.48 14.29 10.71
CA GLU A 26 -17.98 14.54 9.35
C GLU A 26 -16.84 15.05 8.47
N THR A 27 -16.63 14.37 7.34
CA THR A 27 -15.42 14.54 6.54
C THR A 27 -15.70 14.34 5.06
N VAL A 28 -14.96 15.06 4.22
CA VAL A 28 -14.89 14.80 2.78
C VAL A 28 -13.74 13.82 2.53
N LEU A 29 -14.08 12.62 2.07
CA LEU A 29 -13.11 11.56 1.78
C LEU A 29 -12.45 11.79 0.42
N VAL A 30 -11.11 11.76 0.38
CA VAL A 30 -10.28 11.86 -0.82
C VAL A 30 -9.33 10.67 -0.85
N THR A 31 -9.49 9.81 -1.86
CA THR A 31 -8.73 8.56 -1.97
C THR A 31 -8.82 8.03 -3.40
N GLY A 32 -7.96 7.07 -3.74
CA GLY A 32 -7.86 6.48 -5.07
C GLY A 32 -7.35 5.04 -5.01
N VAL A 33 -7.02 4.44 -6.15
CA VAL A 33 -6.31 3.13 -6.16
C VAL A 33 -4.97 3.23 -5.43
N LYS A 34 -4.34 2.11 -5.04
CA LYS A 34 -3.07 2.10 -4.30
C LYS A 34 -1.94 2.92 -4.94
N ARG A 35 -1.95 3.04 -6.27
CA ARG A 35 -0.96 3.79 -7.05
C ARG A 35 -1.27 5.29 -7.21
N ASP A 36 -2.46 5.74 -6.80
CA ASP A 36 -2.79 7.16 -6.79
C ASP A 36 -2.16 7.81 -5.55
N ILE A 37 -0.94 8.33 -5.73
CA ILE A 37 -0.09 8.82 -4.64
C ILE A 37 -0.06 10.34 -4.51
N LYS A 38 -0.77 11.08 -5.38
CA LYS A 38 -0.80 12.56 -5.39
C LYS A 38 -2.14 13.13 -4.91
N LEU A 39 -2.78 12.43 -3.96
CA LEU A 39 -4.15 12.68 -3.54
C LEU A 39 -4.38 14.08 -2.91
N VAL A 40 -3.35 14.67 -2.28
CA VAL A 40 -3.48 16.00 -1.64
C VAL A 40 -3.81 17.10 -2.66
N SER A 41 -3.35 16.93 -3.91
CA SER A 41 -3.64 17.87 -4.99
C SER A 41 -5.14 18.03 -5.27
N GLN A 42 -5.96 16.98 -5.02
CA GLN A 42 -7.40 17.04 -5.22
C GLN A 42 -8.09 17.99 -4.24
N VAL A 43 -7.54 18.16 -3.02
CA VAL A 43 -8.03 19.14 -2.04
C VAL A 43 -7.68 20.56 -2.51
N VAL A 44 -6.45 20.75 -3.01
CA VAL A 44 -6.00 22.04 -3.53
C VAL A 44 -6.79 22.46 -4.77
N SER A 45 -7.11 21.54 -5.68
CA SER A 45 -7.99 21.81 -6.82
C SER A 45 -9.36 22.32 -6.38
N LYS A 46 -9.97 21.68 -5.36
CA LYS A 46 -11.26 22.14 -4.80
C LYS A 46 -11.17 23.52 -4.16
N LEU A 47 -10.09 23.80 -3.44
CA LEU A 47 -9.81 25.15 -2.90
C LEU A 47 -9.76 26.19 -4.03
N ALA A 48 -9.04 25.88 -5.12
CA ALA A 48 -8.90 26.79 -6.25
C ALA A 48 -10.22 27.02 -7.00
N GLU A 49 -11.04 25.97 -7.17
CA GLU A 49 -12.34 26.06 -7.84
C GLU A 49 -13.35 26.91 -7.05
N GLN A 50 -13.29 26.87 -5.72
CA GLN A 50 -14.25 27.55 -4.84
C GLN A 50 -13.77 28.95 -4.40
N GLY A 51 -12.47 29.27 -4.53
CA GLY A 51 -11.92 30.58 -4.18
C GLY A 51 -12.27 30.99 -2.75
N ASP A 52 -12.75 32.22 -2.55
CA ASP A 52 -13.16 32.73 -1.23
C ASP A 52 -14.35 31.97 -0.61
N GLN A 53 -15.05 31.12 -1.37
CA GLN A 53 -16.14 30.27 -0.88
C GLN A 53 -15.65 28.88 -0.43
N ALA A 54 -14.35 28.59 -0.57
CA ALA A 54 -13.80 27.30 -0.20
C ALA A 54 -13.77 27.14 1.33
N ASP A 55 -14.59 26.23 1.84
CA ASP A 55 -14.63 25.90 3.27
C ASP A 55 -13.74 24.69 3.58
N VAL A 56 -12.42 24.83 3.42
CA VAL A 56 -11.44 23.83 3.89
C VAL A 56 -10.80 24.34 5.17
N SER A 57 -11.25 23.81 6.30
CA SER A 57 -10.79 24.21 7.63
C SER A 57 -9.60 23.40 8.12
N SER A 58 -9.54 22.11 7.75
CA SER A 58 -8.48 21.20 8.17
C SER A 58 -8.43 19.96 7.27
N VAL A 59 -7.25 19.33 7.22
CA VAL A 59 -6.98 18.12 6.44
C VAL A 59 -6.23 17.10 7.30
N THR A 60 -6.67 15.85 7.28
CA THR A 60 -5.89 14.71 7.76
C THR A 60 -5.38 13.95 6.54
N ILE A 61 -4.08 13.67 6.51
CA ILE A 61 -3.39 13.02 5.39
C ILE A 61 -2.71 11.76 5.92
N LEU A 62 -3.07 10.60 5.35
CA LEU A 62 -2.66 9.28 5.82
C LEU A 62 -2.08 8.46 4.67
N ASP A 63 -0.92 7.85 4.91
CA ASP A 63 -0.35 6.81 4.05
C ASP A 63 -0.08 7.23 2.58
N VAL A 64 0.21 8.52 2.39
CA VAL A 64 0.66 9.05 1.10
C VAL A 64 1.98 9.76 1.30
N SER A 65 2.94 9.52 0.40
CA SER A 65 4.26 10.12 0.51
C SER A 65 4.19 11.64 0.53
N MET A 66 4.71 12.25 1.59
CA MET A 66 4.84 13.70 1.68
C MET A 66 5.73 14.24 0.55
N GLU A 67 6.82 13.55 0.19
CA GLU A 67 7.71 13.97 -0.93
C GLU A 67 6.91 14.20 -2.22
N LYS A 68 5.96 13.32 -2.53
CA LYS A 68 5.14 13.42 -3.76
C LYS A 68 4.03 14.45 -3.67
N ASN A 69 3.69 14.91 -2.47
CA ASN A 69 2.61 15.85 -2.18
C ASN A 69 3.09 17.21 -1.67
N LEU A 70 4.41 17.44 -1.57
CA LEU A 70 4.99 18.69 -1.05
C LEU A 70 4.40 19.96 -1.69
N PRO A 71 4.29 20.08 -3.03
CA PRO A 71 3.69 21.28 -3.63
C PRO A 71 2.25 21.53 -3.17
N ALA A 72 1.43 20.47 -3.09
CA ALA A 72 0.04 20.58 -2.64
C ALA A 72 -0.04 20.88 -1.13
N LEU A 73 0.84 20.28 -0.32
CA LEU A 73 0.95 20.58 1.10
C LEU A 73 1.30 22.05 1.34
N HIS A 74 2.26 22.60 0.61
CA HIS A 74 2.59 24.03 0.70
C HIS A 74 1.38 24.92 0.42
N SER A 75 0.61 24.63 -0.64
CA SER A 75 -0.61 25.39 -0.95
C SER A 75 -1.63 25.37 0.19
N LEU A 76 -1.81 24.22 0.88
CA LEU A 76 -2.68 24.13 2.05
C LEU A 76 -2.17 25.00 3.22
N LEU A 77 -0.87 24.92 3.51
CA LEU A 77 -0.26 25.64 4.63
C LEU A 77 -0.23 27.16 4.40
N GLU A 78 -0.01 27.62 3.16
CA GLU A 78 -0.08 29.04 2.78
C GLU A 78 -1.50 29.60 2.91
N ALA A 79 -2.52 28.75 2.73
CA ALA A 79 -3.91 29.08 3.01
C ALA A 79 -4.28 28.99 4.51
N ASN A 80 -3.31 28.76 5.40
CA ASN A 80 -3.49 28.55 6.84
C ASN A 80 -4.45 27.40 7.21
N VAL A 81 -4.52 26.37 6.36
CA VAL A 81 -5.31 25.16 6.64
C VAL A 81 -4.56 24.29 7.65
N GLU A 82 -5.25 23.84 8.70
CA GLU A 82 -4.67 22.93 9.70
C GLU A 82 -4.47 21.53 9.09
N VAL A 83 -3.25 21.01 9.12
CA VAL A 83 -2.90 19.72 8.53
C VAL A 83 -2.32 18.78 9.58
N PHE A 84 -2.91 17.59 9.71
CA PHE A 84 -2.29 16.45 10.36
C PHE A 84 -1.79 15.47 9.30
N TYR A 85 -0.49 15.16 9.30
CA TYR A 85 0.15 14.29 8.31
C TYR A 85 0.77 13.08 9.00
N CYS A 86 0.24 11.87 8.74
CA CYS A 86 0.79 10.62 9.26
C CYS A 86 1.16 9.68 8.11
N ASP A 87 2.43 9.29 8.05
CA ASP A 87 2.94 8.52 6.92
C ASP A 87 4.24 7.78 7.32
N HIS A 88 4.59 6.77 6.54
CA HIS A 88 5.82 5.99 6.68
C HIS A 88 6.69 5.98 5.40
N HIS A 89 6.25 6.69 4.36
CA HIS A 89 7.02 6.86 3.13
C HIS A 89 8.04 8.00 3.24
N ARG A 90 8.78 8.23 2.15
CA ARG A 90 9.73 9.34 2.06
C ARG A 90 9.02 10.67 2.23
N THR A 91 9.61 11.55 3.04
CA THR A 91 9.05 12.86 3.35
C THR A 91 9.52 13.97 2.41
N GLY A 92 10.77 13.88 1.93
CA GLY A 92 11.49 15.08 1.48
C GLY A 92 11.71 16.04 2.66
N ASP A 93 11.82 17.33 2.36
CA ASP A 93 11.98 18.39 3.37
C ASP A 93 10.63 18.73 4.01
N ILE A 94 10.48 18.41 5.29
CA ILE A 94 9.24 18.67 6.03
C ILE A 94 9.06 20.20 6.22
N PRO A 95 7.96 20.81 5.73
CA PRO A 95 7.72 22.24 5.88
C PRO A 95 7.66 22.68 7.34
N GLN A 96 8.27 23.82 7.66
CA GLN A 96 8.14 24.44 8.98
C GLN A 96 6.90 25.33 8.99
N SER A 97 5.81 24.88 9.62
CA SER A 97 4.56 25.64 9.76
C SER A 97 3.90 25.33 11.09
N LYS A 98 3.25 26.34 11.70
CA LYS A 98 2.40 26.15 12.89
C LYS A 98 1.10 25.40 12.59
N HIS A 99 0.74 25.30 11.31
CA HIS A 99 -0.46 24.62 10.81
C HIS A 99 -0.18 23.18 10.37
N LEU A 100 1.00 22.64 10.68
CA LEU A 100 1.39 21.27 10.32
C LEU A 100 1.77 20.48 11.57
N GLU A 101 0.97 19.47 11.90
CA GLU A 101 1.35 18.38 12.80
C GLU A 101 1.79 17.17 11.97
N THR A 102 2.95 16.59 12.29
CA THR A 102 3.44 15.39 11.63
C THR A 102 3.61 14.23 12.61
N LEU A 103 3.29 13.02 12.15
CA LEU A 103 3.61 11.76 12.80
C LEU A 103 4.20 10.83 11.74
N VAL A 104 5.53 10.86 11.59
CA VAL A 104 6.23 10.15 10.53
C VAL A 104 7.31 9.22 11.07
N ASN A 105 7.37 8.00 10.53
CA ASN A 105 8.45 7.06 10.77
C ASN A 105 8.71 6.23 9.51
N THR A 106 9.90 6.38 8.92
CA THR A 106 10.28 5.71 7.66
C THR A 106 10.99 4.36 7.86
N ALA A 107 10.99 3.83 9.09
CA ALA A 107 11.55 2.53 9.38
C ALA A 107 10.84 1.41 8.58
N PRO A 108 11.58 0.41 8.07
CA PRO A 108 11.03 -0.65 7.23
C PRO A 108 10.07 -1.62 7.95
N GLU A 109 10.00 -1.55 9.28
CA GLU A 109 9.08 -2.30 10.14
C GLU A 109 7.83 -1.50 10.54
N CYS A 110 7.65 -0.30 9.99
CA CYS A 110 6.52 0.58 10.32
C CYS A 110 5.54 0.68 9.15
N CYS A 111 4.25 0.84 9.47
CA CYS A 111 3.20 1.29 8.56
C CYS A 111 2.37 2.39 9.23
N THR A 112 1.62 3.16 8.46
CA THR A 112 0.81 4.30 8.92
C THR A 112 -0.20 3.87 10.00
N SER A 113 -0.84 2.71 9.82
CA SER A 113 -1.79 2.14 10.79
C SER A 113 -1.14 1.79 12.13
N LEU A 114 0.15 1.39 12.16
CA LEU A 114 0.88 1.17 13.41
C LEU A 114 1.19 2.48 14.13
N LEU A 115 1.49 3.55 13.38
CA LEU A 115 1.67 4.90 13.94
C LEU A 115 0.38 5.42 14.56
N ILE A 116 -0.74 5.26 13.86
CA ILE A 116 -2.06 5.59 14.39
C ILE A 116 -2.39 4.75 15.63
N ASN A 117 -2.14 3.43 15.59
CA ASN A 117 -2.35 2.56 16.74
C ASN A 117 -1.57 3.04 17.97
N GLN A 118 -0.31 3.45 17.79
CA GLN A 118 0.51 4.03 18.86
C GLN A 118 -0.08 5.36 19.37
N LYS A 119 -0.49 6.27 18.48
CA LYS A 119 -1.14 7.55 18.85
C LYS A 119 -2.42 7.31 19.68
N LEU A 120 -3.17 6.27 19.33
CA LEU A 120 -4.41 5.86 20.00
C LEU A 120 -4.20 4.88 21.17
N LYS A 121 -2.94 4.62 21.56
CA LYS A 121 -2.59 3.75 22.70
C LYS A 121 -3.16 2.33 22.61
N GLY A 122 -3.30 1.79 21.39
CA GLY A 122 -3.73 0.40 21.18
C GLY A 122 -5.24 0.17 21.17
N GLU A 123 -6.09 1.20 21.23
CA GLU A 123 -7.55 1.05 21.32
C GLU A 123 -8.15 0.15 20.23
N TYR A 124 -7.59 0.20 19.01
CA TYR A 124 -8.05 -0.55 17.85
C TYR A 124 -6.98 -1.53 17.32
N VAL A 125 -6.19 -2.13 18.20
CA VAL A 125 -5.00 -2.94 17.84
C VAL A 125 -5.28 -4.07 16.84
N ALA A 126 -6.46 -4.71 16.88
CA ALA A 126 -6.81 -5.75 15.91
C ALA A 126 -6.87 -5.20 14.47
N TRP A 127 -7.38 -3.99 14.27
CA TRP A 127 -7.33 -3.31 12.97
C TRP A 127 -5.88 -3.01 12.57
N ALA A 128 -5.06 -2.51 13.49
CA ALA A 128 -3.65 -2.22 13.22
C ALA A 128 -2.85 -3.47 12.78
N ILE A 129 -3.12 -4.62 13.40
CA ILE A 129 -2.52 -5.92 13.02
C ILE A 129 -2.94 -6.31 11.60
N ALA A 130 -4.23 -6.19 11.25
CA ALA A 130 -4.70 -6.47 9.90
C ALA A 130 -4.03 -5.55 8.87
N ALA A 131 -3.88 -4.26 9.16
CA ALA A 131 -3.16 -3.33 8.29
C ALA A 131 -1.69 -3.73 8.10
N ALA A 132 -0.99 -4.08 9.18
CA ALA A 132 0.40 -4.52 9.12
C ALA A 132 0.57 -5.79 8.26
N PHE A 133 -0.36 -6.74 8.32
CA PHE A 133 -0.38 -7.88 7.39
C PHE A 133 -0.63 -7.44 5.94
N GLY A 134 -1.59 -6.54 5.72
CA GLY A 134 -1.87 -5.98 4.39
C GLY A 134 -0.64 -5.31 3.77
N ASP A 135 0.19 -4.67 4.60
CA ASP A 135 1.43 -4.01 4.21
C ASP A 135 2.66 -4.94 4.20
N ASN A 136 2.41 -6.25 4.27
CA ASN A 136 3.40 -7.33 4.22
C ASN A 136 4.42 -7.33 5.38
N LEU A 137 4.04 -6.78 6.54
CA LEU A 137 4.84 -6.77 7.77
C LEU A 137 4.50 -7.99 8.65
N LYS A 138 4.53 -9.20 8.08
CA LYS A 138 4.04 -10.43 8.73
C LYS A 138 4.64 -10.69 10.12
N ALA A 139 5.96 -10.49 10.27
CA ALA A 139 6.65 -10.69 11.55
C ALA A 139 6.19 -9.69 12.61
N VAL A 140 6.04 -8.41 12.24
CA VAL A 140 5.56 -7.35 13.14
C VAL A 140 4.11 -7.61 13.56
N ALA A 141 3.25 -7.92 12.58
CA ALA A 141 1.84 -8.20 12.83
C ALA A 141 1.64 -9.43 13.73
N SER A 142 2.39 -10.51 13.49
CA SER A 142 2.33 -11.73 14.30
C SER A 142 2.80 -11.49 15.74
N GLN A 143 3.90 -10.75 15.92
CA GLN A 143 4.40 -10.40 17.24
C GLN A 143 3.40 -9.52 18.00
N LEU A 144 2.86 -8.49 17.36
CA LEU A 144 1.84 -7.63 17.95
C LEU A 144 0.57 -8.41 18.31
N ALA A 145 0.19 -9.39 17.48
CA ALA A 145 -0.96 -10.24 17.78
C ALA A 145 -0.75 -11.10 19.02
N LEU A 146 0.44 -11.71 19.14
CA LEU A 146 0.84 -12.49 20.30
C LEU A 146 0.86 -11.65 21.58
N GLU A 147 1.43 -10.44 21.53
CA GLU A 147 1.51 -9.52 22.66
C GLU A 147 0.14 -9.07 23.17
N ASN A 148 -0.87 -9.04 22.29
CA ASN A 148 -2.25 -8.68 22.63
C ASN A 148 -3.14 -9.90 22.91
N GLY A 149 -2.54 -11.10 23.01
CA GLY A 149 -3.23 -12.31 23.43
C GLY A 149 -4.18 -12.89 22.37
N PHE A 150 -4.02 -12.55 21.09
CA PHE A 150 -4.79 -13.18 20.03
C PHE A 150 -4.28 -14.61 19.78
N ASP A 151 -5.23 -15.53 19.61
CA ASP A 151 -4.90 -16.90 19.23
C ASP A 151 -4.59 -17.01 17.73
N ARG A 152 -4.13 -18.19 17.32
CA ARG A 152 -3.79 -18.46 15.93
C ARG A 152 -4.96 -18.24 14.96
N SER A 153 -6.18 -18.63 15.33
CA SER A 153 -7.34 -18.47 14.45
C SER A 153 -7.67 -16.99 14.25
N GLN A 154 -7.51 -16.18 15.29
CA GLN A 154 -7.68 -14.74 15.23
C GLN A 154 -6.57 -14.08 14.40
N THR A 155 -5.31 -14.47 14.60
CA THR A 155 -4.18 -13.96 13.79
C THR A 155 -4.34 -14.32 12.32
N ASP A 156 -4.67 -15.57 11.99
CA ASP A 156 -4.88 -16.03 10.62
C ASP A 156 -6.02 -15.24 9.94
N PHE A 157 -7.10 -14.95 10.67
CA PHE A 157 -8.18 -14.10 10.17
C PHE A 157 -7.72 -12.66 9.89
N LEU A 158 -6.96 -12.05 10.79
CA LEU A 158 -6.45 -10.68 10.59
C LEU A 158 -5.46 -10.61 9.42
N GLU A 159 -4.65 -11.66 9.21
CA GLU A 159 -3.78 -11.78 8.05
C GLU A 159 -4.57 -11.85 6.75
N GLU A 160 -5.60 -12.70 6.71
CA GLU A 160 -6.49 -12.81 5.55
C GLU A 160 -7.20 -11.48 5.29
N LEU A 161 -7.79 -10.85 6.32
CA LEU A 161 -8.49 -9.57 6.20
C LEU A 161 -7.57 -8.47 5.65
N GLY A 162 -6.37 -8.33 6.21
CA GLY A 162 -5.36 -7.38 5.74
C GLY A 162 -4.98 -7.59 4.28
N THR A 163 -4.73 -8.86 3.92
CA THR A 163 -4.40 -9.26 2.55
C THR A 163 -5.53 -8.92 1.58
N LEU A 164 -6.78 -9.20 1.95
CA LEU A 164 -7.96 -8.97 1.13
C LEU A 164 -8.25 -7.48 0.91
N ILE A 165 -8.09 -6.64 1.95
CA ILE A 165 -8.24 -5.18 1.82
C ILE A 165 -7.14 -4.63 0.91
N ASN A 166 -5.89 -5.07 1.07
CA ASN A 166 -4.78 -4.64 0.21
C ASN A 166 -4.96 -5.13 -1.23
N TYR A 167 -5.44 -6.36 -1.43
CA TYR A 167 -5.84 -6.91 -2.74
C TYR A 167 -6.86 -6.01 -3.45
N ASN A 168 -7.88 -5.51 -2.73
CA ASN A 168 -8.84 -4.57 -3.30
C ASN A 168 -8.21 -3.23 -3.70
N GLY A 169 -7.07 -2.84 -3.13
CA GLY A 169 -6.37 -1.60 -3.48
C GLY A 169 -5.64 -1.65 -4.83
N TYR A 170 -5.37 -2.85 -5.36
CA TYR A 170 -4.64 -3.02 -6.62
C TYR A 170 -5.56 -2.92 -7.85
N GLY A 171 -5.23 -2.00 -8.74
CA GLY A 171 -5.90 -1.79 -10.03
C GLY A 171 -5.25 -0.61 -10.77
N SER A 172 -5.47 -0.49 -12.08
CA SER A 172 -5.06 0.71 -12.82
C SER A 172 -6.09 1.84 -12.70
N SER A 173 -7.33 1.50 -12.32
CA SER A 173 -8.42 2.46 -12.12
C SER A 173 -9.43 1.94 -11.09
N LEU A 174 -10.32 2.82 -10.61
CA LEU A 174 -11.37 2.45 -9.65
C LEU A 174 -12.32 1.36 -10.17
N SER A 175 -12.49 1.24 -11.49
CA SER A 175 -13.34 0.21 -12.09
C SER A 175 -12.73 -1.19 -12.07
N ASP A 176 -11.42 -1.31 -11.81
CA ASP A 176 -10.80 -2.62 -11.64
C ASP A 176 -11.11 -3.23 -10.27
N LEU A 177 -11.38 -2.38 -9.26
CA LEU A 177 -11.55 -2.78 -7.86
C LEU A 177 -12.93 -3.38 -7.62
N HIS A 178 -13.04 -4.29 -6.66
CA HIS A 178 -14.34 -4.84 -6.24
C HIS A 178 -15.16 -3.82 -5.45
N PHE A 179 -14.47 -2.97 -4.69
CA PHE A 179 -15.03 -1.82 -4.00
C PHE A 179 -14.17 -0.59 -4.28
N THR A 180 -14.80 0.56 -4.49
CA THR A 180 -14.05 1.82 -4.38
C THR A 180 -13.55 1.98 -2.94
N PRO A 181 -12.39 2.61 -2.70
CA PRO A 181 -11.84 2.70 -1.34
C PRO A 181 -12.77 3.43 -0.37
N ILE A 182 -13.51 4.43 -0.85
CA ILE A 182 -14.58 5.10 -0.07
C ILE A 182 -15.65 4.10 0.39
N LYS A 183 -16.17 3.27 -0.52
CA LYS A 183 -17.21 2.29 -0.18
C LYS A 183 -16.67 1.20 0.76
N LEU A 184 -15.42 0.78 0.56
CA LEU A 184 -14.78 -0.20 1.42
C LEU A 184 -14.59 0.37 2.84
N TYR A 185 -14.02 1.57 2.95
CA TYR A 185 -13.90 2.28 4.23
C TYR A 185 -15.24 2.42 4.95
N GLN A 186 -16.29 2.90 4.25
CA GLN A 186 -17.62 3.09 4.85
C GLN A 186 -18.26 1.79 5.34
N ALA A 187 -18.05 0.69 4.61
CA ALA A 187 -18.53 -0.62 5.00
C ALA A 187 -17.76 -1.16 6.22
N LEU A 188 -16.43 -1.02 6.26
CA LEU A 188 -15.60 -1.41 7.40
C LEU A 188 -15.87 -0.54 8.63
N TYR A 189 -16.20 0.74 8.45
CA TYR A 189 -16.53 1.69 9.53
C TYR A 189 -17.73 1.28 10.39
N GLN A 190 -18.58 0.38 9.89
CA GLN A 190 -19.69 -0.18 10.68
C GLN A 190 -19.21 -1.17 11.75
N TYR A 191 -17.93 -1.55 11.73
CA TYR A 191 -17.34 -2.57 12.60
C TYR A 191 -16.27 -1.94 13.49
N SER A 192 -16.59 -1.71 14.76
CA SER A 192 -15.59 -1.24 15.75
C SER A 192 -14.48 -2.26 15.98
N ASN A 193 -14.76 -3.55 15.78
CA ASN A 193 -13.83 -4.66 15.91
C ASN A 193 -13.89 -5.53 14.64
N PRO A 194 -12.74 -5.85 14.00
CA PRO A 194 -12.73 -6.63 12.75
C PRO A 194 -13.34 -8.03 12.88
N PHE A 195 -13.31 -8.66 14.07
CA PHE A 195 -13.85 -10.01 14.25
C PHE A 195 -15.37 -10.09 14.04
N ALA A 196 -16.09 -8.97 14.18
CA ALA A 196 -17.53 -8.93 13.89
C ALA A 196 -17.86 -9.16 12.40
N LEU A 197 -16.88 -9.03 11.49
CA LEU A 197 -17.03 -9.39 10.07
C LEU A 197 -17.25 -10.90 9.87
N LEU A 198 -16.82 -11.75 10.81
CA LEU A 198 -17.02 -13.21 10.73
C LEU A 198 -18.48 -13.61 10.92
N ASP A 199 -19.23 -12.81 11.68
CA ASP A 199 -20.63 -13.07 11.99
C ASP A 199 -21.57 -12.57 10.87
N ASP A 200 -21.19 -11.49 10.17
CA ASP A 200 -21.92 -11.01 8.99
C ASP A 200 -21.46 -11.74 7.71
N LYS A 201 -22.29 -12.65 7.20
CA LYS A 201 -22.01 -13.42 5.97
C LYS A 201 -22.08 -12.58 4.69
N ASP A 202 -22.72 -11.42 4.75
CA ASP A 202 -22.79 -10.47 3.63
C ASP A 202 -21.69 -9.40 3.70
N SER A 203 -20.80 -9.50 4.69
CA SER A 203 -19.72 -8.54 4.92
C SER A 203 -18.75 -8.46 3.74
N VAL A 204 -18.04 -7.33 3.69
CA VAL A 204 -16.98 -7.11 2.68
C VAL A 204 -15.89 -8.17 2.73
N PHE A 205 -15.64 -8.77 3.90
CA PHE A 205 -14.66 -9.85 4.06
C PHE A 205 -15.00 -11.06 3.18
N TYR A 206 -16.20 -11.61 3.28
CA TYR A 206 -16.58 -12.79 2.49
C TYR A 206 -16.67 -12.51 0.99
N ARG A 207 -17.09 -11.29 0.62
CA ARG A 207 -17.13 -10.85 -0.78
C ARG A 207 -15.74 -10.72 -1.38
N LEU A 208 -14.82 -10.06 -0.68
CA LEU A 208 -13.41 -9.97 -1.11
C LEU A 208 -12.73 -11.33 -1.13
N ARG A 209 -12.99 -12.19 -0.13
CA ARG A 209 -12.42 -13.54 -0.08
C ARG A 209 -12.80 -14.37 -1.29
N THR A 210 -14.09 -14.37 -1.65
CA THR A 210 -14.58 -15.08 -2.84
C THR A 210 -13.94 -14.55 -4.11
N ALA A 211 -13.84 -13.22 -4.23
CA ALA A 211 -13.23 -12.58 -5.38
C ALA A 211 -11.74 -12.88 -5.52
N TYR A 212 -10.99 -12.82 -4.41
CA TYR A 212 -9.58 -13.19 -4.36
C TYR A 212 -9.37 -14.65 -4.75
N GLN A 213 -10.18 -15.58 -4.22
CA GLN A 213 -10.11 -16.99 -4.59
C GLN A 213 -10.32 -17.23 -6.09
N ASN A 214 -11.25 -16.52 -6.72
CA ASN A 214 -11.47 -16.61 -8.16
C ASN A 214 -10.27 -16.11 -8.97
N ASP A 215 -9.73 -14.94 -8.62
CA ASP A 215 -8.54 -14.40 -9.29
C ASP A 215 -7.32 -15.32 -9.07
N ASN A 216 -7.17 -15.90 -7.88
CA ASN A 216 -6.04 -16.78 -7.51
C ASN A 216 -6.01 -18.09 -8.31
N GLN A 217 -7.16 -18.58 -8.79
CA GLN A 217 -7.21 -19.78 -9.63
C GLN A 217 -6.38 -19.62 -10.91
N HIS A 218 -6.27 -18.40 -11.45
CA HIS A 218 -5.50 -18.12 -12.65
C HIS A 218 -3.98 -18.28 -12.43
N LEU A 219 -3.49 -18.22 -11.20
CA LEU A 219 -2.07 -18.36 -10.88
C LEU A 219 -1.59 -19.82 -10.87
N SER A 220 -2.51 -20.80 -10.82
CA SER A 220 -2.17 -22.22 -10.60
C SER A 220 -1.29 -22.83 -11.69
N ASN A 221 -1.32 -22.29 -12.92
CA ASN A 221 -0.52 -22.76 -14.04
C ASN A 221 0.58 -21.77 -14.45
N LEU A 222 0.81 -20.74 -13.63
CA LEU A 222 1.76 -19.69 -13.96
C LEU A 222 3.19 -20.19 -13.72
N VAL A 223 4.00 -20.14 -14.77
CA VAL A 223 5.44 -20.43 -14.70
C VAL A 223 6.23 -19.12 -14.77
N PRO A 224 7.38 -19.03 -14.07
CA PRO A 224 8.22 -17.86 -14.21
C PRO A 224 8.79 -17.77 -15.63
N ILE A 225 8.86 -16.55 -16.16
CA ILE A 225 9.52 -16.27 -17.45
C ILE A 225 11.05 -16.23 -17.29
N TYR A 226 11.52 -16.08 -16.05
CA TYR A 226 12.93 -16.11 -15.68
C TYR A 226 13.07 -16.61 -14.24
N GLU A 227 14.04 -17.49 -14.01
CA GLU A 227 14.37 -18.00 -12.70
C GLU A 227 15.88 -18.29 -12.60
N SER A 228 16.49 -17.77 -11.54
CA SER A 228 17.88 -18.01 -11.14
C SER A 228 17.94 -18.24 -9.63
N GLU A 229 19.14 -18.37 -9.07
CA GLU A 229 19.32 -18.46 -7.62
C GLU A 229 18.89 -17.17 -6.89
N VAL A 230 19.08 -16.00 -7.52
CA VAL A 230 18.87 -14.69 -6.88
C VAL A 230 17.62 -13.95 -7.33
N ALA A 231 16.99 -14.36 -8.44
CA ALA A 231 15.81 -13.70 -8.98
C ALA A 231 14.78 -14.67 -9.56
N ARG A 232 13.50 -14.35 -9.39
CA ARG A 232 12.39 -15.03 -10.09
C ARG A 232 11.40 -13.98 -10.61
N VAL A 233 11.00 -14.12 -11.87
CA VAL A 233 10.18 -13.15 -12.57
C VAL A 233 8.98 -13.83 -13.22
N PHE A 234 7.79 -13.33 -12.92
CA PHE A 234 6.53 -13.78 -13.50
C PHE A 234 5.93 -12.71 -14.41
N GLU A 235 5.22 -13.15 -15.44
CA GLU A 235 4.49 -12.26 -16.36
C GLU A 235 2.99 -12.59 -16.30
N LEU A 236 2.15 -11.57 -16.08
CA LEU A 236 0.70 -11.67 -16.02
C LEU A 236 0.06 -10.94 -17.22
N PRO A 237 -1.09 -11.44 -17.73
CA PRO A 237 -1.75 -10.85 -18.89
C PRO A 237 -2.38 -9.47 -18.57
N SER A 238 -2.85 -8.78 -19.62
CA SER A 238 -3.55 -7.49 -19.50
C SER A 238 -5.02 -7.68 -19.09
N GLU A 239 -5.25 -8.44 -18.03
CA GLU A 239 -6.59 -8.76 -17.53
C GLU A 239 -6.83 -8.11 -16.16
N THR A 240 -8.08 -7.83 -15.84
CA THR A 240 -8.42 -7.13 -14.60
C THR A 240 -8.03 -7.95 -13.36
N TRP A 241 -8.18 -9.28 -13.39
CA TRP A 241 -7.74 -10.16 -12.31
C TRP A 241 -6.23 -10.05 -12.06
N ALA A 242 -5.45 -9.98 -13.15
CA ALA A 242 -3.99 -9.89 -13.08
C ALA A 242 -3.55 -8.59 -12.41
N ARG A 243 -4.19 -7.47 -12.77
CA ARG A 243 -3.93 -6.17 -12.13
C ARG A 243 -4.23 -6.20 -10.63
N ARG A 244 -5.36 -6.78 -10.22
CA ARG A 244 -5.75 -6.90 -8.81
C ARG A 244 -4.82 -7.81 -8.00
N ILE A 245 -4.45 -8.97 -8.55
CA ILE A 245 -3.70 -9.96 -7.77
C ILE A 245 -2.19 -9.71 -7.76
N SER A 246 -1.66 -8.96 -8.73
CA SER A 246 -0.22 -8.75 -8.95
C SER A 246 0.57 -8.45 -7.67
N GLY A 247 0.09 -7.52 -6.85
CA GLY A 247 0.81 -7.07 -5.68
C GLY A 247 0.76 -8.03 -4.50
N VAL A 248 -0.39 -8.66 -4.25
CA VAL A 248 -0.52 -9.70 -3.21
C VAL A 248 0.20 -10.98 -3.60
N PHE A 249 0.18 -11.36 -4.89
CA PHE A 249 1.00 -12.46 -5.40
C PHE A 249 2.49 -12.18 -5.22
N GLY A 250 2.94 -10.95 -5.53
CA GLY A 250 4.33 -10.52 -5.27
C GLY A 250 4.73 -10.61 -3.79
N ASN A 251 3.81 -10.30 -2.86
CA ASN A 251 4.03 -10.48 -1.43
C ASN A 251 4.08 -11.97 -1.05
N GLU A 252 3.20 -12.80 -1.62
CA GLU A 252 3.17 -14.23 -1.35
C GLU A 252 4.49 -14.92 -1.74
N ILE A 253 4.94 -14.74 -2.98
CA ILE A 253 6.13 -15.43 -3.51
C ILE A 253 7.42 -15.02 -2.81
N VAL A 254 7.53 -13.76 -2.34
CA VAL A 254 8.72 -13.32 -1.59
C VAL A 254 8.74 -13.87 -0.15
N ASN A 255 7.56 -14.15 0.43
CA ASN A 255 7.49 -14.84 1.72
C ASN A 255 7.74 -16.35 1.58
N GLN A 256 7.39 -16.96 0.45
CA GLN A 256 7.67 -18.37 0.17
C GLN A 256 9.15 -18.64 -0.11
N ASP A 257 9.85 -17.68 -0.72
CA ASP A 257 11.27 -17.76 -1.02
C ASP A 257 12.02 -16.49 -0.56
N PRO A 258 12.30 -16.38 0.76
CA PRO A 258 12.86 -15.18 1.40
C PRO A 258 14.25 -14.77 0.91
N GLY A 259 15.00 -15.70 0.29
CA GLY A 259 16.37 -15.48 -0.18
C GLY A 259 16.47 -14.85 -1.56
N ARG A 260 15.33 -14.73 -2.27
CA ARG A 260 15.31 -14.40 -3.68
C ARG A 260 14.52 -13.12 -3.97
N ALA A 261 15.00 -12.31 -4.91
CA ALA A 261 14.24 -11.18 -5.42
C ALA A 261 13.08 -11.67 -6.28
N GLN A 262 11.90 -11.08 -6.11
CA GLN A 262 10.69 -11.54 -6.80
C GLN A 262 10.07 -10.39 -7.58
N ALA A 263 9.86 -10.59 -8.88
CA ALA A 263 9.23 -9.60 -9.75
C ALA A 263 7.97 -10.14 -10.42
N VAL A 264 6.95 -9.30 -10.49
CA VAL A 264 5.70 -9.56 -11.21
C VAL A 264 5.51 -8.45 -12.24
N LEU A 265 5.49 -8.81 -13.53
CA LEU A 265 5.25 -7.92 -14.65
C LEU A 265 3.80 -8.13 -15.10
N THR A 266 2.96 -7.12 -14.95
CA THR A 266 1.57 -7.18 -15.42
C THR A 266 1.44 -6.34 -16.67
N LYS A 267 0.98 -6.94 -17.76
CA LYS A 267 0.83 -6.24 -19.03
C LYS A 267 -0.18 -5.09 -18.91
N ASN A 268 0.20 -3.91 -19.38
CA ASN A 268 -0.65 -2.72 -19.36
C ASN A 268 -1.74 -2.81 -20.43
N GLN A 269 -2.75 -1.93 -20.33
CA GLN A 269 -3.89 -1.90 -21.24
C GLN A 269 -3.51 -1.47 -22.67
N ASP A 270 -2.35 -0.81 -22.84
CA ASP A 270 -1.79 -0.50 -24.16
C ASP A 270 -1.34 -1.76 -24.92
N GLY A 271 -1.11 -2.89 -24.23
CA GLY A 271 -0.62 -4.12 -24.82
C GLY A 271 0.87 -4.08 -25.22
N GLU A 272 1.56 -2.99 -24.94
CA GLU A 272 2.94 -2.71 -25.38
C GLU A 272 3.92 -2.56 -24.20
N SER A 273 3.41 -2.26 -23.01
CA SER A 273 4.20 -2.05 -21.81
C SER A 273 3.73 -2.90 -20.62
N TYR A 274 4.54 -2.93 -19.56
CA TYR A 274 4.25 -3.62 -18.31
C TYR A 274 4.30 -2.67 -17.11
N THR A 275 3.38 -2.89 -16.18
CA THR A 275 3.53 -2.45 -14.80
C THR A 275 4.35 -3.50 -14.04
N VAL A 276 5.43 -3.06 -13.41
CA VAL A 276 6.35 -3.90 -12.64
C VAL A 276 6.08 -3.72 -11.15
N SER A 277 6.13 -4.84 -10.43
CA SER A 277 6.21 -4.91 -8.98
C SER A 277 7.42 -5.75 -8.60
N LEU A 278 8.45 -5.14 -8.01
CA LEU A 278 9.65 -5.80 -7.52
C LEU A 278 9.62 -5.86 -5.98
N ARG A 279 9.96 -7.02 -5.43
CA ARG A 279 10.27 -7.22 -4.01
C ARG A 279 11.74 -7.65 -3.90
N ALA A 280 12.49 -6.95 -3.06
CA ALA A 280 13.81 -7.39 -2.65
C ALA A 280 13.70 -8.68 -1.81
N PRO A 281 14.75 -9.52 -1.75
CA PRO A 281 14.80 -10.63 -0.81
C PRO A 281 14.45 -10.18 0.62
N LEU A 282 13.68 -10.96 1.36
CA LEU A 282 13.40 -10.63 2.76
C LEU A 282 14.67 -10.75 3.63
N SER A 283 15.61 -11.61 3.24
CA SER A 283 16.95 -11.70 3.86
C SER A 283 17.78 -10.43 3.67
N ASN A 284 17.49 -9.63 2.64
CA ASN A 284 18.19 -8.39 2.31
C ASN A 284 17.22 -7.39 1.69
N ARG A 285 16.47 -6.68 2.56
CA ARG A 285 15.34 -5.79 2.23
C ARG A 285 15.76 -4.47 1.54
N THR A 286 16.70 -4.52 0.60
CA THR A 286 17.31 -3.36 -0.07
C THR A 286 17.44 -3.54 -1.59
N GLY A 287 17.64 -2.43 -2.31
CA GLY A 287 17.97 -2.42 -3.74
C GLY A 287 16.80 -2.34 -4.72
N ALA A 288 15.57 -2.59 -4.28
CA ALA A 288 14.41 -2.53 -5.19
C ALA A 288 14.23 -1.12 -5.78
N ASP A 289 14.35 -0.08 -4.96
CA ASP A 289 14.26 1.31 -5.40
C ASP A 289 15.41 1.72 -6.32
N GLU A 290 16.64 1.30 -6.02
CA GLU A 290 17.81 1.54 -6.87
C GLU A 290 17.68 0.92 -8.26
N ILE A 291 17.14 -0.30 -8.36
CA ILE A 291 16.91 -0.98 -9.64
C ILE A 291 15.79 -0.28 -10.41
N CYS A 292 14.61 -0.11 -9.79
CA CYS A 292 13.46 0.46 -10.48
C CYS A 292 13.69 1.92 -10.89
N SER A 293 14.41 2.72 -10.11
CA SER A 293 14.67 4.14 -10.44
C SER A 293 15.59 4.35 -11.64
N ARG A 294 16.15 3.28 -12.23
CA ARG A 294 16.89 3.35 -13.51
C ARG A 294 15.97 3.48 -14.72
N PHE A 295 14.68 3.23 -14.55
CA PHE A 295 13.67 3.35 -15.58
C PHE A 295 12.86 4.64 -15.39
N GLU A 296 12.46 5.29 -16.48
CA GLU A 296 11.82 6.61 -16.47
C GLU A 296 10.62 6.71 -15.52
N THR A 297 9.77 5.66 -15.50
CA THR A 297 8.56 5.61 -14.69
C THR A 297 8.72 4.80 -13.41
N GLY A 298 9.97 4.56 -12.99
CA GLY A 298 10.30 3.71 -11.87
C GLY A 298 10.59 4.45 -10.57
N GLY A 299 10.35 3.76 -9.45
CA GLY A 299 10.62 4.27 -8.11
C GLY A 299 10.02 3.39 -7.01
N GLY A 300 10.22 3.77 -5.76
CA GLY A 300 9.66 3.04 -4.62
C GLY A 300 10.53 3.12 -3.37
N ARG A 301 10.45 2.09 -2.54
CA ARG A 301 11.22 1.91 -1.30
C ARG A 301 12.27 0.83 -1.47
N LYS A 302 13.26 0.81 -0.58
CA LYS A 302 14.37 -0.15 -0.54
C LYS A 302 13.94 -1.61 -0.72
N ALA A 303 12.87 -2.03 -0.04
CA ALA A 303 12.39 -3.41 -0.06
C ALA A 303 11.36 -3.71 -1.16
N ALA A 304 10.70 -2.68 -1.69
CA ALA A 304 9.59 -2.83 -2.62
C ALA A 304 9.47 -1.60 -3.52
N ALA A 305 9.56 -1.83 -4.82
CA ALA A 305 9.53 -0.78 -5.84
C ALA A 305 8.79 -1.26 -7.08
N GLY A 306 8.57 -0.35 -8.03
CA GLY A 306 7.89 -0.67 -9.27
C GLY A 306 8.23 0.29 -10.39
N ILE A 307 7.75 -0.06 -11.58
CA ILE A 307 7.87 0.71 -12.82
C ILE A 307 6.47 0.73 -13.44
N ASN A 308 5.97 1.89 -13.86
CA ASN A 308 4.60 1.97 -14.38
C ASN A 308 4.51 1.59 -15.87
N GLN A 309 5.59 1.82 -16.61
CA GLN A 309 5.73 1.52 -18.03
C GLN A 309 7.13 0.97 -18.29
N LEU A 310 7.24 -0.35 -18.37
CA LEU A 310 8.42 -1.06 -18.87
C LEU A 310 8.11 -1.58 -20.27
N THR A 311 8.94 -1.25 -21.26
CA THR A 311 8.76 -1.74 -22.63
C THR A 311 9.13 -3.22 -22.75
N GLU A 312 8.68 -3.88 -23.81
CA GLU A 312 9.12 -5.26 -24.11
C GLU A 312 10.64 -5.35 -24.30
N GLU A 313 11.27 -4.33 -24.89
CA GLU A 313 12.73 -4.25 -25.08
C GLU A 313 13.47 -4.12 -23.74
N ASP A 314 12.96 -3.28 -22.84
CA ASP A 314 13.54 -3.05 -21.52
C ASP A 314 13.36 -4.24 -20.56
N LYS A 315 12.49 -5.20 -20.86
CA LYS A 315 12.26 -6.39 -20.03
C LYS A 315 13.53 -7.20 -19.81
N VAL A 316 14.33 -7.39 -20.85
CA VAL A 316 15.61 -8.13 -20.76
C VAL A 316 16.63 -7.36 -19.92
N ILE A 317 16.67 -6.03 -20.07
CA ILE A 317 17.55 -5.15 -19.30
C ILE A 317 17.16 -5.19 -17.81
N PHE A 318 15.86 -5.10 -17.51
CA PHE A 318 15.34 -5.18 -16.14
C PHE A 318 15.72 -6.49 -15.45
N ILE A 319 15.52 -7.64 -16.12
CA ILE A 319 15.89 -8.96 -15.56
C ILE A 319 17.40 -9.02 -15.29
N SER A 320 18.21 -8.56 -16.24
CA SER A 320 19.67 -8.56 -16.09
C SER A 320 20.16 -7.66 -14.95
N LEU A 321 19.47 -6.52 -14.73
CA LEU A 321 19.76 -5.62 -13.62
C LEU A 321 19.45 -6.24 -12.26
N ILE A 322 18.33 -6.95 -12.12
CA ILE A 322 18.02 -7.68 -10.88
C ILE A 322 19.10 -8.73 -10.62
N GLU A 323 19.41 -9.55 -11.63
CA GLU A 323 20.37 -10.63 -11.52
C GLU A 323 21.75 -10.12 -11.07
N SER A 324 22.26 -9.09 -11.75
CA SER A 324 23.56 -8.49 -11.41
C SER A 324 23.55 -7.89 -10.02
N TYR A 325 22.50 -7.14 -9.65
CA TYR A 325 22.42 -6.48 -8.35
C TYR A 325 22.48 -7.49 -7.20
N TYR A 326 21.68 -8.55 -7.25
CA TYR A 326 21.58 -9.50 -6.15
C TYR A 326 22.65 -10.61 -6.18
N SER A 327 23.28 -10.88 -7.33
CA SER A 327 24.44 -11.79 -7.39
C SER A 327 25.67 -11.23 -6.68
N HIS A 328 25.97 -9.93 -6.88
CA HIS A 328 27.14 -9.29 -6.27
C HIS A 328 27.04 -9.12 -4.75
N LEU A 329 25.83 -9.10 -4.19
CA LEU A 329 25.61 -9.04 -2.75
C LEU A 329 25.92 -10.37 -2.05
N GLY A 330 25.74 -11.50 -2.73
CA GLY A 330 26.12 -12.82 -2.21
C GLY A 330 27.63 -12.97 -2.03
N GLU A 331 28.42 -12.41 -2.94
CA GLU A 331 29.89 -12.47 -2.89
C GLU A 331 30.50 -11.65 -1.73
N CYS A 332 29.82 -10.60 -1.24
CA CYS A 332 30.28 -9.78 -0.11
C CYS A 332 29.91 -10.34 1.27
N ILE A 333 28.99 -11.31 1.35
CA ILE A 333 28.59 -11.93 2.63
C ILE A 333 29.50 -13.13 2.96
N ASP A 334 30.10 -13.74 1.95
CA ASP A 334 31.00 -14.89 2.08
C ASP A 334 32.51 -14.51 2.16
N SER A 335 32.84 -13.22 2.31
CA SER A 335 34.21 -12.69 2.43
C SER A 335 34.50 -12.08 3.80
#